data_AF-C0B8Y2-F1
#
_entry.id   AF-C0B8Y2-F1
#
_cell.length_a   1.000
_cell.length_b   1.000
_cell.length_c   1.000
_cell.angle_alpha   90.00
_cell.angle_beta   90.00
_cell.angle_gamma   90.00
#
_symmetry.space_group_name_H-M   'P 1'
#
loop_
_entity.id
_entity.type
_entity.pdbx_description
1 polymer ?
#
loop_
_entity_poly.entity_id
_entity_poly.type
_entity_poly.pdbx_seq_one_letter_code
_entity_poly.pdbx_strand_id
1 'polypeptide(L)' 'MTTNNQGVGTRELALMILLEIERGEKSHIVLRQVLEKYQYLSKQDRAFLTRLAEGTTERRIELDYIINQFSKVKTEK' A
#
# COMPACT_ATOMS: atom_id res chain seq x y z
N MET A 1 -6.32 20.66 14.69
CA MET A 1 -6.94 19.32 14.66
C MET A 1 -5.92 18.33 15.16
N THR A 2 -6.27 17.56 16.18
CA THR A 2 -5.38 16.72 16.98
C THR A 2 -4.80 15.56 16.16
N THR A 3 -3.49 15.56 15.89
CA THR A 3 -2.80 14.35 15.42
C THR A 3 -2.56 13.46 16.62
N ASN A 4 -3.55 12.60 16.89
CA ASN A 4 -3.49 11.58 17.91
C ASN A 4 -2.36 10.60 17.56
N ASN A 5 -1.25 10.72 18.27
CA ASN A 5 -0.13 9.79 18.24
C ASN A 5 -0.52 8.50 18.98
N GLN A 6 -1.09 7.51 18.28
CA GLN A 6 -1.27 6.15 18.79
C GLN A 6 -1.26 5.14 17.61
N GLY A 7 -0.06 4.68 17.23
CA GLY A 7 0.16 3.62 16.22
C GLY A 7 0.07 4.09 14.76
N VAL A 8 0.98 3.57 13.92
CA VAL A 8 0.91 3.78 12.46
C VAL A 8 -0.34 3.06 11.93
N GLY A 9 -1.20 3.78 11.20
CA GLY A 9 -2.46 3.20 10.70
C GLY A 9 -2.21 2.12 9.65
N THR A 10 -3.06 1.09 9.58
CA THR A 10 -2.90 0.01 8.58
C THR A 10 -2.95 0.49 7.13
N ARG A 11 -3.73 1.55 6.84
CA ARG A 11 -3.74 2.20 5.52
C ARG A 11 -2.47 2.99 5.23
N GLU A 12 -1.87 3.60 6.26
CA GLU A 12 -0.59 4.29 6.14
C GLU A 12 0.53 3.29 5.86
N LEU A 13 0.53 2.13 6.54
CA LEU A 13 1.45 1.03 6.23
C LEU A 13 1.27 0.53 4.80
N ALA A 14 0.03 0.38 4.33
CA ALA A 14 -0.22 -0.04 2.94
C ALA A 14 0.35 0.97 1.94
N LEU A 15 0.16 2.26 2.19
CA LEU A 15 0.74 3.32 1.36
C LEU A 15 2.27 3.26 1.36
N MET A 16 2.90 3.09 2.52
CA MET A 16 4.36 2.93 2.61
C MET A 16 4.86 1.75 1.75
N ILE A 17 4.18 0.61 1.82
CA ILE A 17 4.53 -0.57 1.00
C ILE A 17 4.44 -0.23 -0.49
N LEU A 18 3.33 0.39 -0.93
CA LEU A 18 3.12 0.74 -2.34
C LEU A 18 4.15 1.75 -2.85
N LEU A 19 4.56 2.71 -2.02
CA LEU A 19 5.59 3.69 -2.38
C LEU A 19 6.98 3.06 -2.54
N GLU A 20 7.35 2.08 -1.71
CA GLU A 20 8.61 1.36 -1.88
C GLU A 20 8.58 0.47 -3.14
N ILE A 21 7.46 -0.19 -3.42
CA ILE A 21 7.25 -0.94 -4.67
C ILE A 21 7.40 -0.01 -5.89
N GLU A 22 6.82 1.20 -5.82
CA GLU A 22 6.94 2.21 -6.87
C GLU A 22 8.39 2.64 -7.14
N ARG A 23 9.25 2.59 -6.12
CA ARG A 23 10.69 2.89 -6.24
C ARG A 23 11.49 1.75 -6.88
N GLY A 24 10.85 0.62 -7.18
CA GLY A 24 11.46 -0.54 -7.82
C GLY A 24 11.71 -1.71 -6.88
N GLU A 25 11.32 -1.61 -5.60
CA GLU A 25 11.46 -2.72 -4.66
C GLU A 25 10.47 -3.84 -4.96
N LYS A 26 10.87 -5.08 -4.67
CA LYS A 26 10.02 -6.25 -4.92
C LYS A 26 8.89 -6.32 -3.89
N SER A 27 7.65 -6.39 -4.37
CA SER A 27 6.43 -6.42 -3.54
C SER A 27 6.46 -7.42 -2.39
N HIS A 28 6.85 -8.66 -2.66
CA HIS A 28 6.95 -9.72 -1.66
C HIS A 28 8.05 -9.47 -0.61
N ILE A 29 9.12 -8.75 -0.97
CA ILE A 29 10.20 -8.40 -0.02
C ILE A 29 9.70 -7.31 0.92
N VAL A 30 9.17 -6.21 0.38
CA VAL A 30 8.66 -5.07 1.18
C VAL A 30 7.54 -5.51 2.10
N LEU A 31 6.56 -6.26 1.57
CA LEU A 31 5.43 -6.75 2.35
C LEU A 31 5.89 -7.66 3.51
N ARG A 32 6.82 -8.58 3.24
CA ARG A 32 7.39 -9.45 4.28
C ARG A 32 8.08 -8.63 5.38
N GLN A 33 8.93 -7.67 5.00
CA GLN A 33 9.64 -6.82 5.97
C GLN A 33 8.68 -6.02 6.86
N VAL A 34 7.60 -5.48 6.28
CA VAL A 34 6.58 -4.76 7.06
C VAL A 34 5.81 -5.72 7.96
N LEU A 35 5.39 -6.90 7.48
CA LEU A 35 4.68 -7.87 8.32
C LEU A 35 5.54 -8.40 9.48
N GLU A 36 6.85 -8.58 9.27
CA GLU A 36 7.80 -8.95 10.33
C GLU A 36 7.99 -7.81 11.35
N LYS A 37 8.17 -6.57 10.87
CA LYS A 37 8.33 -5.38 11.72
C LYS A 37 7.08 -5.07 12.56
N TYR A 38 5.90 -5.28 11.99
CA TYR A 38 4.60 -5.00 12.61
C TYR A 38 3.89 -6.30 13.02
N GLN A 39 4.64 -7.29 13.53
CA GLN A 39 4.10 -8.58 13.95
C GLN A 39 3.00 -8.50 15.02
N TYR A 40 2.97 -7.43 15.81
CA TYR A 40 1.98 -7.16 16.86
C TYR A 40 0.59 -6.80 16.31
N LEU A 41 0.46 -6.53 15.01
CA LEU A 41 -0.83 -6.27 14.37
C LEU A 41 -1.78 -7.47 14.56
N SER A 42 -3.09 -7.23 14.55
CA SER A 42 -4.04 -8.33 14.57
C SER A 42 -3.93 -9.17 13.28
N LYS A 43 -4.40 -10.42 13.32
CA LYS A 43 -4.50 -11.26 12.10
C LYS A 43 -5.32 -10.57 11.01
N GLN A 44 -6.39 -9.88 11.40
CA GLN A 44 -7.25 -9.13 10.50
C GLN A 44 -6.50 -7.97 9.84
N ASP A 45 -5.73 -7.20 10.61
CA ASP A 45 -4.95 -6.07 10.09
C ASP A 45 -3.86 -6.52 9.12
N ARG A 46 -3.16 -7.61 9.43
CA ARG A 46 -2.15 -8.19 8.51
C ARG A 46 -2.81 -8.68 7.22
N ALA A 47 -3.95 -9.37 7.31
CA ALA A 47 -4.68 -9.83 6.13
C ALA A 47 -5.19 -8.65 5.27
N PHE A 48 -5.69 -7.59 5.92
CA PHE A 48 -6.09 -6.36 5.26
C PHE A 48 -4.90 -5.70 4.54
N LEU A 49 -3.75 -5.57 5.22
CA LEU A 49 -2.54 -4.97 4.68
C LEU A 49 -2.04 -5.72 3.44
N THR A 50 -1.93 -7.05 3.53
CA THR A 50 -1.57 -7.92 2.41
C THR A 50 -2.53 -7.74 1.25
N ARG A 51 -3.85 -7.85 1.50
CA ARG A 51 -4.84 -7.76 0.42
C ARG A 51 -4.84 -6.40 -0.27
N LEU A 52 -4.67 -5.32 0.48
CA LEU A 52 -4.64 -3.97 -0.05
C LEU A 52 -3.37 -3.72 -0.88
N ALA A 53 -2.19 -4.06 -0.34
CA ALA A 53 -0.92 -3.82 -1.04
C ALA A 53 -0.78 -4.71 -2.29
N GLU A 54 -1.03 -6.01 -2.19
CA GLU A 54 -0.94 -6.93 -3.32
C GLU A 54 -2.03 -6.63 -4.35
N GLY A 55 -3.28 -6.47 -3.91
CA GLY A 55 -4.40 -6.21 -4.81
C GLY A 55 -4.25 -4.91 -5.61
N THR A 56 -3.68 -3.87 -4.99
CA THR A 56 -3.37 -2.61 -5.69
C THR A 56 -2.24 -2.80 -6.70
N THR A 57 -1.20 -3.56 -6.32
CA THR A 57 -0.05 -3.85 -7.20
C THR A 57 -0.48 -4.68 -8.42
N GLU A 58 -1.26 -5.74 -8.21
CA GLU A 58 -1.79 -6.62 -9.27
C GLU A 58 -2.66 -5.87 -10.27
N ARG A 59 -3.52 -4.97 -9.77
CA ARG A 59 -4.48 -4.22 -10.58
C ARG A 59 -3.96 -2.88 -11.05
N ARG A 60 -2.67 -2.58 -10.89
CA ARG A 60 -2.12 -1.26 -11.18
C ARG A 60 -2.49 -0.76 -12.58
N ILE A 61 -2.33 -1.61 -13.61
CA ILE A 61 -2.65 -1.24 -15.00
C ILE A 61 -4.13 -0.86 -15.15
N GLU A 62 -5.03 -1.64 -14.54
CA GLU A 62 -6.47 -1.38 -14.54
C GLU A 62 -6.80 -0.08 -13.80
N LEU A 63 -6.20 0.12 -12.62
CA LEU A 63 -6.40 1.31 -11.80
C LEU A 63 -5.88 2.57 -12.51
N ASP A 64 -4.69 2.51 -13.10
CA ASP A 64 -4.11 3.61 -13.88
C ASP A 64 -5.00 3.96 -15.07
N TYR A 65 -5.51 2.95 -15.79
CA TYR A 65 -6.46 3.16 -16.89
C TYR A 65 -7.73 3.87 -16.41
N ILE A 66 -8.35 3.41 -15.31
CA ILE A 66 -9.56 4.02 -14.73
C ILE A 66 -9.28 5.46 -14.30
N ILE A 67 -8.17 5.70 -13.58
CA ILE A 67 -7.76 7.03 -13.12
C ILE A 67 -7.60 7.98 -14.31
N ASN A 68 -6.98 7.52 -15.41
CA ASN A 68 -6.77 8.32 -16.61
C ASN A 68 -8.05 8.71 -17.36
N GLN A 69 -9.19 8.06 -17.09
CA GLN A 69 -10.50 8.47 -17.63
C GLN A 69 -11.05 9.73 -16.95
N PHE A 70 -10.70 9.98 -15.68
CA PHE A 70 -11.27 11.07 -14.89
C PHE A 70 -10.24 12.14 -14.50
N SER A 71 -8.94 11.80 -14.49
CA SER A 71 -7.87 12.71 -14.13
C SER A 71 -7.37 13.55 -15.31
N LYS A 72 -7.18 14.85 -15.07
CA LYS A 72 -6.48 15.76 -15.99
C LYS A 72 -4.98 15.51 -16.02
N VAL A 73 -4.41 15.02 -14.92
CA VAL A 73 -3.00 14.61 -14.82
C VAL A 73 -2.91 13.13 -15.14
N LYS A 74 -2.09 12.76 -16.13
CA LYS A 74 -1.93 11.36 -16.55
C LYS A 74 -0.99 10.60 -15.62
N THR A 75 -1.24 9.30 -15.45
CA THR A 75 -0.43 8.41 -14.61
C THR A 75 0.82 7.88 -15.32
N GLU A 76 0.87 8.00 -16.65
CA GLU A 76 2.03 7.71 -17.48
C GLU A 76 3.19 8.67 -17.10
N LYS A 77 4.39 8.12 -16.89
CA LYS A 77 5.61 8.90 -16.61
C LYS A 77 6.38 9.21 -17.90
#